data_AF-A0A4Q2YYF7-F1
#
_entry.id   AF-A0A4Q2YYF7-F1
#
_cell.length_a   1.000
_cell.length_b   1.000
_cell.length_c   1.000
_cell.angle_alpha   90.00
_cell.angle_beta   90.00
_cell.angle_gamma   90.00
#
_symmetry.space_group_name_H-M   'P 1'
#
loop_
_entity.id
_entity.type
_entity.pdbx_description
1 polymer ?
#
loop_
_entity_poly.entity_id
_entity_poly.type
_entity_poly.pdbx_seq_one_letter_code
_entity_poly.pdbx_strand_id
1 'polypeptide(L)' 'MLVLIGILIIIAGFLLRFNPLLVIMASALATGLAAGLDIAAIIAAFGKAFNDTRYVSIIW' A
#
# COMPACT_ATOMS: atom_id res chain seq x y z
N MET A 1 11.14 11.43 -7.61
CA MET A 1 10.48 11.06 -8.88
C MET A 1 10.11 9.57 -8.96
N LEU A 2 10.79 8.65 -8.25
CA LEU A 2 10.44 7.22 -8.20
C LEU A 2 9.20 6.87 -7.35
N VAL A 3 8.66 7.81 -6.58
CA VAL A 3 7.50 7.59 -5.69
C VAL A 3 6.26 7.09 -6.45
N LEU A 4 6.10 7.45 -7.72
CA LEU A 4 4.96 7.01 -8.54
C LEU A 4 5.07 5.56 -9.05
N ILE A 5 6.15 4.83 -8.72
CA ILE A 5 6.34 3.46 -9.19
C ILE A 5 5.23 2.50 -8.74
N GLY A 6 4.58 2.79 -7.62
CA GLY A 6 3.42 2.04 -7.15
C GLY A 6 2.28 1.97 -8.16
N ILE A 7 2.09 3.02 -8.98
CA ILE A 7 1.04 3.03 -10.01
C ILE A 7 1.32 1.97 -11.08
N LEU A 8 2.58 1.86 -11.52
CA LEU A 8 2.98 0.84 -12.49
C LEU A 8 2.79 -0.58 -11.93
N ILE A 9 3.10 -0.78 -10.65
CA ILE A 9 2.89 -2.07 -9.96
C ILE A 9 1.40 -2.43 -9.91
N ILE A 10 0.52 -1.46 -9.62
CA ILE A 10 -0.93 -1.68 -9.60
C ILE A 10 -1.44 -2.07 -10.99
N ILE A 11 -1.06 -1.30 -12.02
CA ILE A 11 -1.48 -1.56 -13.40
C ILE A 11 -1.02 -2.95 -13.84
N ALA A 12 0.25 -3.29 -13.65
CA ALA A 12 0.80 -4.59 -14.01
C ALA A 12 0.13 -5.73 -13.22
N GLY A 13 -0.07 -5.55 -11.91
CA GLY A 13 -0.67 -6.56 -11.04
C GLY A 13 -2.12 -6.88 -11.42
N PHE A 14 -2.92 -5.87 -11.75
CA PHE A 14 -4.29 -6.08 -12.22
C PHE A 14 -4.36 -6.62 -13.64
N LEU A 15 -3.44 -6.20 -14.52
CA LEU A 15 -3.36 -6.74 -15.88
C LEU A 15 -3.07 -8.25 -15.86
N LEU A 16 -2.19 -8.68 -14.95
CA LEU A 16 -1.85 -10.09 -14.72
C LEU A 16 -2.90 -10.83 -13.87
N ARG A 17 -3.97 -10.16 -13.45
CA ARG A 17 -5.06 -10.71 -12.62
C ARG A 17 -4.58 -11.32 -11.30
N PHE A 18 -3.52 -10.75 -10.71
CA PHE A 18 -3.07 -11.16 -9.38
C PHE A 18 -4.07 -10.75 -8.30
N ASN A 19 -3.96 -11.39 -7.14
CA ASN A 19 -4.80 -11.08 -5.99
C ASN A 19 -4.64 -9.58 -5.64
N PRO A 20 -5.73 -8.79 -5.66
CA PRO A 20 -5.69 -7.36 -5.40
C PRO A 20 -4.99 -6.96 -4.11
N LEU A 21 -5.15 -7.74 -3.03
CA LEU A 21 -4.52 -7.44 -1.75
C LEU A 21 -2.99 -7.51 -1.84
N LEU A 22 -2.44 -8.51 -2.51
CA LEU A 22 -1.00 -8.66 -2.69
C LEU A 22 -0.42 -7.52 -3.54
N VAL A 23 -1.13 -7.14 -4.60
CA VAL A 23 -0.71 -6.05 -5.49
C VAL A 23 -0.66 -4.72 -4.76
N ILE A 24 -1.68 -4.42 -3.95
CA ILE A 24 -1.74 -3.18 -3.15
C ILE A 24 -0.63 -3.15 -2.12
N MET A 25 -0.38 -4.25 -1.40
CA MET A 25 0.72 -4.35 -0.44
C MET A 25 2.09 -4.11 -1.09
N ALA A 26 2.36 -4.75 -2.23
CA ALA A 26 3.62 -4.59 -2.95
C ALA A 26 3.81 -3.15 -3.47
N SER A 27 2.74 -2.53 -3.98
CA SER A 27 2.74 -1.14 -4.45
C SER A 27 3.01 -0.13 -3.33
N ALA A 28 2.36 -0.32 -2.18
CA ALA A 28 2.55 0.53 -1.01
C ALA A 28 3.97 0.41 -0.44
N LEU A 29 4.52 -0.81 -0.38
CA LEU A 29 5.91 -1.04 0.02
C LEU A 29 6.89 -0.36 -0.94
N ALA A 30 6.75 -0.59 -2.25
CA ALA A 30 7.63 0.00 -3.25
C ALA A 30 7.58 1.54 -3.23
N THR A 31 6.38 2.11 -3.08
CA THR A 31 6.17 3.57 -3.00
C THR A 31 6.74 4.15 -1.71
N GLY A 32 6.50 3.50 -0.57
CA GLY A 32 7.00 3.92 0.73
C GLY A 32 8.52 3.90 0.80
N LEU A 33 9.15 2.84 0.28
CA LEU A 33 10.60 2.73 0.18
C LEU A 33 11.17 3.78 -0.80
N ALA A 34 10.53 3.98 -1.94
CA ALA A 34 10.94 5.02 -2.90
C ALA A 34 10.77 6.46 -2.36
N ALA A 35 9.91 6.64 -1.36
CA ALA A 35 9.74 7.89 -0.62
C ALA A 35 10.69 8.02 0.58
N GLY A 36 11.55 7.02 0.84
CA GLY A 36 12.52 7.05 1.93
C GLY A 36 11.91 6.82 3.32
N LEU A 37 10.70 6.25 3.40
CA LEU A 37 10.11 5.87 4.68
C LEU A 37 10.77 4.61 5.24
N ASP A 38 10.96 4.60 6.55
CA ASP A 38 11.31 3.38 7.28
C ASP A 38 10.16 2.36 7.24
N ILE A 39 10.49 1.08 7.32
CA ILE A 39 9.53 -0.04 7.23
C ILE A 39 8.44 0.09 8.31
N ALA A 40 8.80 0.49 9.52
CA ALA A 40 7.83 0.72 10.59
C ALA A 40 6.84 1.83 10.23
N ALA A 41 7.32 2.90 9.59
CA ALA A 41 6.48 4.01 9.15
C ALA A 41 5.54 3.61 8.00
N ILE A 42 6.01 2.75 7.08
CA ILE A 42 5.15 2.21 6.00
C ILE A 42 4.01 1.37 6.59
N ILE A 43 4.30 0.48 7.54
CA ILE A 43 3.29 -0.36 8.20
C ILE A 43 2.30 0.52 8.97
N ALA A 44 2.78 1.53 9.70
CA ALA A 44 1.93 2.45 10.44
C ALA A 44 1.00 3.26 9.52
N ALA A 45 1.53 3.76 8.40
CA ALA A 45 0.74 4.48 7.40
C ALA A 45 -0.33 3.56 6.76
N PHE A 46 0.01 2.30 6.53
CA PHE A 46 -0.92 1.31 6.00
C PHE A 46 -2.04 1.00 7.01
N GLY A 47 -1.70 0.80 8.29
CA GLY A 47 -2.67 0.62 9.37
C GLY A 47 -3.59 1.83 9.55
N LYS A 48 -3.02 3.04 9.48
CA LYS A 48 -3.80 4.30 9.50
C LYS A 48 -4.76 4.36 8.32
N ALA A 49 -4.30 4.09 7.10
CA ALA A 49 -5.17 4.09 5.91
C ALA A 49 -6.30 3.05 6.02
N PHE A 50 -6.02 1.87 6.58
CA PHE A 50 -7.04 0.86 6.86
C PHE A 50 -8.07 1.34 7.87
N ASN A 51 -7.63 1.95 8.98
CA ASN A 51 -8.52 2.51 10.00
C ASN A 51 -9.30 3.73 9.50
N ASP A 52 -8.71 4.54 8.62
CA ASP A 52 -9.38 5.71 8.05
C ASP A 52 -10.45 5.29 7.02
N THR A 53 -10.19 4.21 6.25
CA THR A 53 -11.10 3.72 5.20
C THR A 53 -12.21 2.82 5.77
N ARG A 54 -11.99 2.23 6.94
CA ARG A 54 -13.00 1.47 7.67
C ARG A 54 -13.41 2.21 8.93
N TYR A 55 -14.69 2.50 9.08
CA TYR A 55 -15.35 2.59 10.41
C TYR A 55 -15.26 1.28 11.23
N VAL A 56 -14.27 0.41 10.97
CA VAL A 56 -13.85 -0.67 11.84
C VAL A 56 -12.79 -0.09 12.79
N SER A 57 -13.14 1.04 13.42
CA SER A 57 -12.70 1.22 14.79
C SER A 57 -13.26 0.01 15.51
N ILE A 58 -12.38 -0.73 16.17
CA ILE A 58 -12.69 -1.83 17.08
C ILE A 58 -14.15 -1.77 17.55
N ILE A 59 -14.92 -2.82 17.24
CA ILE A 59 -16.18 -3.09 17.93
C ILE A 59 -15.76 -3.30 19.38
N TRP A 60 -15.86 -2.24 20.20
CA TRP A 60 -15.82 -2.35 21.65
C TRP A 60 -17.25 -2.37 22.13
#